data_AF-A0ABD0M7P9-F1
#
_entry.id   AF-A0ABD0M7P9-F1
#
_cell.length_a   1.000
_cell.length_b   1.000
_cell.length_c   1.000
_cell.angle_alpha   90.00
_cell.angle_beta   90.00
_cell.angle_gamma   90.00
#
_symmetry.space_group_name_H-M   'P 1'
#
loop_
_entity.id
_entity.type
_entity.pdbx_description
1 polymer ?
#
loop_
_entity_poly.entity_id
_entity_poly.type
_entity_poly.pdbx_seq_one_letter_code
_entity_poly.pdbx_strand_id
1 'polypeptide(L)'
;MSHDDDKLDFNKLQRELDAAVAMDAKYWRENDAKIRAVTEQKVATYDEFKDLVAASHLKPLDKGLHLDNIGGNTKQLWNSAAARHKPQTDVPRTQAQPAQVKKWVFT
;
A
#
# COMPACT_ATOMS: atom_id res chain seq x y z
N MET A 1 20.40 55.27 -17.20
CA MET A 1 20.21 53.91 -16.65
C MET A 1 18.95 53.95 -15.81
N SER A 2 17.81 53.54 -16.36
CA SER A 2 16.54 53.50 -15.63
C SER A 2 16.49 52.20 -14.82
N HIS A 3 16.24 52.31 -13.52
CA HIS A 3 16.10 51.18 -12.61
C HIS A 3 14.63 50.75 -12.59
N ASP A 4 14.15 50.23 -13.72
CA ASP A 4 12.80 49.64 -13.81
C ASP A 4 12.77 48.15 -13.44
N ASP A 5 13.93 47.57 -13.10
CA ASP A 5 14.08 46.16 -12.66
C ASP A 5 13.67 45.91 -11.20
N ASP A 6 13.31 46.96 -10.44
CA ASP A 6 12.88 46.86 -9.04
C ASP A 6 11.35 46.66 -8.88
N LYS A 7 10.64 46.30 -9.95
CA LYS A 7 9.22 45.96 -9.84
C LYS A 7 9.07 44.50 -9.39
N LEU A 8 8.89 44.31 -8.09
CA LEU A 8 8.56 43.01 -7.47
C LEU A 8 7.43 42.30 -8.24
N ASP A 9 7.77 41.16 -8.87
CA ASP A 9 6.80 40.29 -9.52
C ASP A 9 6.16 39.36 -8.48
N PHE A 10 4.97 39.76 -8.01
CA PHE A 10 4.19 38.98 -7.04
C PHE A 10 3.82 37.59 -7.54
N ASN A 11 3.67 37.38 -8.87
CA ASN A 11 3.35 36.05 -9.40
C ASN A 11 4.54 35.12 -9.29
N LYS A 12 5.75 35.62 -9.57
CA LYS A 12 6.99 34.86 -9.37
C LYS A 12 7.15 34.46 -7.91
N LEU A 13 6.96 35.42 -6.99
CA LEU A 13 7.07 35.19 -5.56
C LEU A 13 6.02 34.18 -5.05
N GLN A 14 4.78 34.26 -5.53
CA GLN A 14 3.73 33.30 -5.18
C GLN A 14 4.10 31.88 -5.61
N ARG A 15 4.63 31.72 -6.83
CA ARG A 15 5.04 30.40 -7.34
C ARG A 15 6.20 29.82 -6.55
N GLU A 16 7.16 30.65 -6.15
CA GLU A 16 8.26 30.26 -5.28
C GLU A 16 7.76 29.82 -3.90
N LEU A 17 6.80 30.55 -3.32
CA LEU A 17 6.16 30.19 -2.06
C LEU A 17 5.42 28.86 -2.17
N ASP A 18 4.59 28.69 -3.19
CA ASP A 18 3.81 27.46 -3.40
C ASP A 18 4.74 26.25 -3.57
N ALA A 19 5.84 26.43 -4.31
CA ALA A 19 6.87 25.40 -4.46
C ALA A 19 7.54 25.06 -3.12
N ALA A 20 7.91 26.06 -2.33
CA ALA A 20 8.51 25.86 -1.01
C ALA A 20 7.57 25.09 -0.06
N VAL A 21 6.29 25.49 -0.01
CA VAL A 21 5.28 24.81 0.81
C VAL A 21 5.07 23.36 0.35
N ALA A 22 5.02 23.12 -0.96
CA ALA A 22 4.87 21.77 -1.50
C ALA A 22 6.09 20.88 -1.18
N MET A 23 7.31 21.43 -1.25
CA MET A 23 8.52 20.72 -0.87
C MET A 23 8.53 20.35 0.61
N ASP A 24 8.15 21.27 1.49
CA ASP A 24 8.06 21.01 2.93
C ASP A 24 7.01 19.93 3.23
N ALA A 25 5.82 20.02 2.62
CA ALA A 25 4.79 19.01 2.77
C ALA A 25 5.26 17.62 2.30
N LYS A 26 6.04 17.56 1.22
CA LYS A 26 6.66 16.32 0.73
C LYS A 26 7.68 15.80 1.75
N TYR A 27 8.56 16.66 2.24
CA TYR A 27 9.58 16.30 3.23
C TYR A 27 8.97 15.66 4.49
N TRP A 28 7.93 16.30 5.04
CA TRP A 28 7.24 15.79 6.23
C TRP A 28 6.60 14.42 5.98
N ARG A 29 5.95 14.23 4.82
CA ARG A 29 5.32 12.95 4.46
C ARG A 29 6.32 11.82 4.30
N GLU A 30 7.45 12.10 3.65
CA GLU A 30 8.52 11.12 3.49
C GLU A 30 9.17 10.78 4.82
N ASN A 31 9.39 11.76 5.70
CA ASN A 31 9.98 11.50 7.01
C ASN A 31 9.06 10.66 7.91
N ASP A 32 7.77 10.97 7.91
CA ASP A 32 6.75 10.14 8.55
C ASP A 32 6.78 8.68 8.03
N ALA A 33 6.87 8.50 6.71
CA ALA A 33 7.01 7.17 6.11
C ALA A 33 8.30 6.46 6.52
N LYS A 34 9.43 7.17 6.60
CA LYS A 34 10.71 6.61 7.09
C LYS A 34 10.56 6.12 8.52
N ILE A 35 9.94 6.91 9.39
CA ILE A 35 9.71 6.55 10.79
C ILE A 35 8.82 5.31 10.87
N ARG A 36 7.65 5.30 10.19
CA ARG A 36 6.73 4.16 10.18
C ARG A 36 7.36 2.87 9.63
N ALA A 37 8.15 2.98 8.58
CA ALA A 37 8.85 1.82 8.00
C ALA A 37 9.79 1.16 9.02
N VAL A 38 10.45 1.97 9.87
CA VAL A 38 11.38 1.47 10.89
C VAL A 38 10.65 0.99 12.15
N THR A 39 9.70 1.76 12.67
CA THR A 39 9.10 1.50 13.98
C THR A 39 7.94 0.50 13.92
N GLU A 40 7.04 0.65 12.94
CA GLU A 40 5.80 -0.12 12.84
C GLU A 40 5.99 -1.35 11.96
N GLN A 41 6.52 -1.15 10.75
CA GLN A 41 6.63 -2.22 9.75
C GLN A 41 7.91 -3.05 9.90
N LYS A 42 8.96 -2.49 10.51
CA LYS A 42 10.24 -3.16 10.78
C LYS A 42 10.81 -3.86 9.55
N VAL A 43 10.90 -3.11 8.48
CA VAL A 43 11.30 -3.60 7.16
C VAL A 43 12.70 -4.21 7.20
N ALA A 44 12.88 -5.37 6.58
CA ALA A 44 14.13 -6.13 6.63
C ALA A 44 15.14 -5.71 5.56
N THR A 45 14.67 -5.19 4.42
CA THR A 45 15.52 -4.82 3.29
C THR A 45 15.42 -3.34 2.92
N TYR A 46 16.49 -2.80 2.34
CA TYR A 46 16.51 -1.40 1.92
C TYR A 46 15.55 -1.13 0.75
N ASP A 47 15.39 -2.08 -0.17
CA ASP A 47 14.50 -1.91 -1.32
C ASP A 47 13.05 -1.75 -0.89
N GLU A 48 12.58 -2.58 0.06
CA GLU A 48 11.25 -2.42 0.66
C GLU A 48 11.10 -1.08 1.37
N PHE A 49 12.13 -0.62 2.10
CA PHE A 49 12.11 0.69 2.76
C PHE A 49 11.98 1.82 1.75
N LYS A 50 12.74 1.75 0.65
CA LYS A 50 12.71 2.73 -0.43
C LYS A 50 11.33 2.79 -1.07
N ASP A 51 10.73 1.63 -1.35
CA ASP A 51 9.41 1.54 -1.97
C ASP A 51 8.32 2.12 -1.05
N LEU A 52 8.40 1.90 0.25
CA LEU A 52 7.47 2.47 1.23
C LEU A 52 7.56 3.99 1.32
N VAL A 53 8.77 4.54 1.32
CA VAL A 53 8.99 5.99 1.34
C VAL A 53 8.51 6.62 0.03
N ALA A 54 8.79 5.98 -1.11
CA ALA A 54 8.32 6.41 -2.42
C ALA A 54 6.78 6.40 -2.50
N ALA A 55 6.15 5.37 -1.95
CA ALA A 55 4.69 5.22 -1.90
C ALA A 55 4.00 6.11 -0.85
N SER A 56 4.73 6.94 -0.10
CA SER A 56 4.19 7.75 0.99
C SER A 56 3.08 8.72 0.56
N HIS A 57 3.06 9.14 -0.71
CA HIS A 57 2.05 10.02 -1.27
C HIS A 57 0.73 9.33 -1.62
N LEU A 58 0.64 7.99 -1.52
CA LEU A 58 -0.58 7.26 -1.83
C LEU A 58 -1.62 7.45 -0.72
N LYS A 59 -2.84 7.81 -1.10
CA LYS A 59 -3.97 7.93 -0.19
C LYS A 59 -4.67 6.56 -0.06
N PRO A 60 -5.01 6.10 1.15
CA PRO A 60 -5.88 4.94 1.31
C PRO A 60 -7.17 5.12 0.51
N LEU A 61 -7.64 4.04 -0.09
CA LEU A 61 -8.87 4.07 -0.86
C LEU A 61 -10.04 4.44 0.06
N ASP A 62 -10.89 5.35 -0.41
CA ASP A 62 -12.06 5.76 0.38
C ASP A 62 -13.03 4.58 0.51
N LYS A 63 -13.69 4.45 1.66
CA LYS A 63 -14.59 3.31 1.94
C LYS A 63 -15.79 3.26 1.00
N GLY A 64 -16.18 4.41 0.44
CA GLY A 64 -17.22 4.52 -0.61
C GLY A 64 -16.72 4.19 -2.02
N LEU A 65 -15.41 4.24 -2.25
CA LEU A 65 -14.75 3.79 -3.46
C LEU A 65 -14.38 2.32 -3.30
N HIS A 66 -15.40 1.45 -3.17
CA HIS A 66 -15.16 0.02 -3.30
C HIS A 66 -14.64 -0.29 -4.72
N LEU A 67 -13.78 -1.30 -4.87
CA LEU A 67 -13.21 -1.70 -6.17
C LEU A 67 -14.27 -1.94 -7.24
N ASP A 68 -15.49 -2.28 -6.84
CA ASP A 68 -16.65 -2.46 -7.72
C ASP A 68 -17.12 -1.16 -8.41
N ASN A 69 -16.89 0.01 -7.80
CA ASN A 69 -17.35 1.31 -8.29
C ASN A 69 -16.32 2.06 -9.15
N ILE A 70 -15.06 1.59 -9.20
CA ILE A 70 -13.95 2.31 -9.87
C ILE A 70 -13.93 2.06 -11.40
N GLY A 71 -14.90 1.32 -11.93
CA GLY A 71 -15.14 1.24 -13.37
C GLY A 71 -14.52 0.01 -14.00
N GLY A 72 -15.28 -1.08 -13.95
CA GLY A 72 -14.99 -2.30 -14.69
C GLY A 72 -15.68 -3.47 -14.00
N ASN A 73 -16.49 -4.23 -14.75
CA ASN A 73 -17.18 -5.43 -14.30
C ASN A 73 -16.22 -6.37 -13.53
N THR A 74 -16.19 -6.26 -12.20
CA THR A 74 -15.34 -7.05 -11.28
C THR A 74 -15.74 -8.53 -11.24
N LYS A 75 -16.73 -8.94 -12.04
CA LYS A 75 -17.09 -10.34 -12.29
C LYS A 75 -16.07 -11.09 -13.17
N GLN A 76 -14.87 -10.56 -13.32
CA GLN A 76 -13.75 -11.32 -13.86
C GLN A 76 -13.30 -12.31 -12.79
N LEU A 77 -13.59 -13.60 -13.04
CA LEU A 77 -13.03 -14.68 -12.24
C LEU A 77 -11.50 -14.55 -12.30
N TRP A 78 -10.90 -14.18 -11.17
CA TRP A 78 -9.44 -14.01 -11.01
C TRP A 78 -8.64 -15.22 -11.52
N ASN A 79 -9.29 -16.37 -11.59
CA ASN A 79 -8.81 -17.57 -12.26
C ASN A 79 -9.85 -18.10 -13.26
N SER A 80 -9.69 -17.76 -14.54
CA SER A 80 -10.53 -18.28 -15.63
C SER A 80 -10.24 -19.76 -15.96
N ALA A 81 -9.11 -20.32 -15.54
CA ALA A 81 -8.85 -21.76 -15.63
C ALA A 81 -9.69 -22.56 -14.62
N ALA A 82 -9.95 -22.02 -13.43
CA ALA A 82 -10.81 -22.64 -12.42
C ALA A 82 -12.29 -22.67 -12.82
N ALA A 83 -12.76 -21.67 -13.59
CA ALA A 83 -14.15 -21.59 -14.02
C ALA A 83 -14.58 -22.70 -15.01
N ARG A 84 -13.61 -23.41 -15.60
CA ARG A 84 -13.86 -24.48 -16.57
C ARG A 84 -13.93 -25.87 -15.96
N HIS A 85 -13.61 -26.03 -14.68
CA HIS A 85 -13.78 -27.31 -13.99
C HIS A 85 -15.16 -27.38 -13.34
N LYS A 86 -16.06 -28.19 -13.90
CA LYS A 86 -17.16 -28.75 -13.10
C LYS A 86 -16.53 -29.48 -11.92
N PRO A 87 -17.06 -29.34 -10.68
CA PRO A 87 -16.59 -30.13 -9.56
C PRO A 87 -16.86 -31.60 -9.90
N GLN A 88 -15.81 -32.33 -10.29
CA GLN A 88 -15.83 -33.77 -10.32
C GLN A 88 -15.76 -34.19 -8.85
N THR A 89 -16.94 -34.34 -8.25
CA THR A 89 -17.13 -35.03 -6.97
C THR A 89 -16.71 -36.48 -7.17
N ASP A 90 -15.44 -36.78 -6.97
CA ASP A 90 -15.00 -38.12 -6.57
C ASP A 90 -13.56 -38.07 -6.06
N VAL A 91 -13.42 -37.67 -4.80
CA VAL A 91 -12.33 -38.15 -3.96
C VAL A 91 -12.92 -38.50 -2.59
N PRO A 92 -12.85 -39.78 -2.15
CA PRO A 92 -13.24 -40.12 -0.80
C PRO A 92 -12.28 -39.42 0.16
N ARG A 93 -12.85 -38.55 1.01
CA ARG A 93 -12.16 -37.93 2.13
C ARG A 93 -11.69 -39.04 3.06
N THR A 94 -10.42 -39.43 2.98
CA THR A 94 -9.77 -40.21 4.04
C THR A 94 -9.82 -39.37 5.30
N GLN A 95 -10.72 -39.74 6.22
CA GLN A 95 -10.76 -39.17 7.55
C GLN A 95 -9.45 -39.53 8.26
N ALA A 96 -8.61 -38.54 8.52
CA ALA A 96 -7.50 -38.68 9.44
C ALA A 96 -8.09 -38.94 10.84
N GLN A 97 -7.81 -40.12 11.40
CA GLN A 97 -8.17 -40.44 12.79
C GLN A 97 -7.41 -39.52 13.74
N PRO A 98 -8.05 -38.99 14.80
CA PRO A 98 -7.34 -38.21 15.79
C PRO A 98 -6.34 -39.10 16.53
N ALA A 99 -5.08 -38.66 16.54
CA ALA A 99 -4.00 -39.35 17.24
C ALA A 99 -4.29 -39.44 18.75
N GLN A 100 -4.24 -40.65 19.30
CA GLN A 100 -4.34 -40.90 20.73
C GLN A 100 -3.08 -40.39 21.44
N VAL A 101 -3.24 -39.38 22.30
CA VAL A 101 -2.16 -38.88 23.16
C VAL A 101 -1.93 -39.89 24.28
N LYS A 102 -0.83 -40.65 24.19
CA LYS A 102 -0.39 -41.56 25.25
C LYS A 102 0.16 -40.73 26.42
N LYS A 103 -0.57 -40.71 27.54
CA LYS A 103 -0.06 -40.17 28.81
C LYS A 103 0.97 -41.13 29.38
N TRP A 104 2.21 -40.67 29.54
CA TRP A 104 3.22 -41.37 30.30
C TRP A 104 2.94 -41.18 31.79
N VAL A 105 2.81 -42.27 32.54
CA VAL A 105 2.82 -42.28 34.01
C VAL A 105 4.22 -42.73 34.42
N PHE A 106 4.94 -41.88 35.15
CA PHE A 106 6.22 -42.21 35.75
C PHE A 106 5.94 -42.73 37.18
N THR A 107 6.52 -43.88 37.54
CA THR A 107 6.63 -44.38 38.92
C THR A 107 8.11 -44.50 39.24
#